data_AF-A0A1Q3MJU4-F1
#
_entry.id   AF-A0A1Q3MJU4-F1
#
_cell.length_a   1.000
_cell.length_b   1.000
_cell.length_c   1.000
_cell.angle_alpha   90.00
_cell.angle_beta   90.00
_cell.angle_gamma   90.00
#
_symmetry.space_group_name_H-M   'P 1'
#
loop_
_entity.id
_entity.type
_entity.pdbx_description
1 polymer ?
#
loop_
_entity_poly.entity_id
_entity_poly.type
_entity_poly.pdbx_seq_one_letter_code
_entity_poly.pdbx_strand_id
1 'polypeptide(L)'
;METPPSGTPPPQQFAAYPRGQNLYGSAEKLQALCDGYFGLNNVFIFNIVASFAVRAGLTGAKIGEDQIWLVLGALVLAFVVAIGFATYKPNQKIAFGCNWSSSAPIVASLLMGINSAVCCGIIGYAVMQHFAMQEMKKYGVPTGFFSLKKSVVNQIIADRRALERGPLFPPSA
;
A
#
# COMPACT_ATOMS: atom_id res chain seq x y z
N MET A 1 -23.25 3.95 50.95
CA MET A 1 -23.48 3.88 49.49
C MET A 1 -22.18 4.33 48.83
N GLU A 2 -21.31 3.39 48.49
CA GLU A 2 -20.03 3.67 47.83
C GLU A 2 -20.16 3.29 46.36
N THR A 3 -20.01 4.26 45.48
CA THR A 3 -19.88 4.06 44.02
C THR A 3 -18.48 3.52 43.71
N PRO A 4 -18.33 2.41 42.97
CA PRO A 4 -17.02 1.97 42.54
C PRO A 4 -16.50 2.85 41.38
N PRO A 5 -15.17 3.05 41.28
CA PRO A 5 -14.57 4.01 40.38
C PRO A 5 -14.68 3.58 38.91
N SER A 6 -14.85 4.59 38.05
CA SER A 6 -14.81 4.49 36.59
C SER A 6 -13.49 3.91 36.10
N GLY A 7 -13.45 2.59 35.94
CA GLY A 7 -12.36 1.91 35.25
C GLY A 7 -12.38 2.31 33.78
N THR A 8 -11.38 3.08 33.36
CA THR A 8 -11.00 3.15 31.95
C THR A 8 -10.83 1.72 31.43
N PRO A 9 -11.44 1.34 30.30
CA PRO A 9 -11.27 -0.01 29.77
C PRO A 9 -9.77 -0.28 29.58
N PRO A 10 -9.28 -1.48 29.94
CA PRO A 10 -7.87 -1.80 29.80
C PRO A 10 -7.45 -1.54 28.35
N PRO A 11 -6.22 -1.03 28.11
CA PRO A 11 -5.70 -0.89 26.76
C PRO A 11 -5.88 -2.24 26.08
N GLN A 12 -6.62 -2.25 24.96
CA GLN A 12 -6.94 -3.47 24.23
C GLN A 12 -5.64 -4.25 24.00
N GLN A 13 -5.44 -5.29 24.80
CA GLN A 13 -4.41 -6.28 24.58
C GLN A 13 -4.83 -7.00 23.30
N PHE A 14 -4.42 -6.46 22.16
CA PHE A 14 -4.48 -7.18 20.89
C PHE A 14 -3.81 -8.53 21.14
N ALA A 15 -4.59 -9.60 20.98
CA ALA A 15 -4.21 -10.96 21.30
C ALA A 15 -2.75 -11.21 20.91
N ALA A 16 -1.96 -11.70 21.88
CA ALA A 16 -0.57 -12.03 21.68
C ALA A 16 -0.44 -12.88 20.41
N TYR A 17 0.19 -12.30 19.37
CA TYR A 17 0.39 -12.99 18.11
C TYR A 17 1.16 -14.30 18.36
N PRO A 18 0.79 -15.43 17.74
CA PRO A 18 1.54 -16.67 17.89
C PRO A 18 3.00 -16.41 17.51
N ARG A 19 3.89 -16.49 18.51
CA ARG A 19 5.35 -16.37 18.36
C ARG A 19 5.88 -17.64 17.69
N GLY A 20 5.59 -17.78 16.40
CA GLY A 20 6.05 -18.88 15.56
C GLY A 20 7.50 -18.65 15.13
N GLN A 21 8.37 -19.55 15.59
CA GLN A 21 9.83 -19.70 15.49
C GLN A 21 10.52 -19.59 14.11
N ASN A 22 9.93 -18.98 13.07
CA ASN A 22 10.63 -18.69 11.82
C ASN A 22 10.53 -17.19 11.52
N LEU A 23 11.61 -16.44 11.77
CA LEU A 23 11.74 -15.04 11.37
C LEU A 23 11.76 -14.94 9.83
N TYR A 24 10.59 -15.00 9.19
CA TYR A 24 10.43 -14.80 7.75
C TYR A 24 10.79 -13.36 7.35
N GLY A 25 11.93 -13.14 6.68
CA GLY A 25 12.37 -11.82 6.19
C GLY A 25 12.94 -10.90 7.28
N SER A 26 13.13 -9.61 6.97
CA SER A 26 13.58 -8.56 7.92
C SER A 26 12.45 -7.55 8.20
N ALA A 27 12.53 -6.82 9.31
CA ALA A 27 11.57 -5.76 9.63
C ALA A 27 11.62 -4.61 8.60
N GLU A 28 12.77 -4.41 7.95
CA GLU A 28 12.94 -3.45 6.87
C GLU A 28 12.13 -3.85 5.62
N LYS A 29 12.13 -5.13 5.24
CA LYS A 29 11.30 -5.63 4.13
C LYS A 29 9.81 -5.47 4.43
N LEU A 30 9.39 -5.79 5.66
CA LEU A 30 8.01 -5.60 6.08
C LEU A 30 7.59 -4.12 6.08
N GLN A 31 8.49 -3.22 6.49
CA GLN A 31 8.24 -1.78 6.43
C GLN A 31 8.11 -1.29 4.98
N ALA A 32 8.95 -1.77 4.07
CA ALA A 32 8.83 -1.43 2.66
C ALA A 32 7.50 -1.91 2.07
N LEU A 33 7.06 -3.13 2.38
CA LEU A 33 5.74 -3.63 1.98
C LEU A 33 4.61 -2.75 2.51
N CYS A 34 4.65 -2.40 3.80
CA CYS A 34 3.67 -1.53 4.44
C CYS A 34 3.60 -0.17 3.73
N ASP A 35 4.74 0.50 3.59
CA ASP A 35 4.83 1.80 2.94
C ASP A 35 4.37 1.77 1.47
N GLY A 36 4.74 0.71 0.74
CA GLY A 36 4.33 0.50 -0.64
C GLY A 36 2.83 0.27 -0.76
N TYR A 37 2.27 -0.60 0.08
CA TYR A 37 0.83 -0.91 0.13
C TYR A 37 -0.03 0.33 0.38
N PHE A 38 0.28 1.10 1.44
CA PHE A 38 -0.48 2.31 1.77
C PHE A 38 -0.18 3.47 0.82
N GLY A 39 1.05 3.56 0.31
CA GLY A 39 1.42 4.54 -0.71
C GLY A 39 0.63 4.34 -2.00
N LEU A 40 0.48 3.08 -2.44
CA LEU A 40 -0.30 2.75 -3.63
C LEU A 40 -1.79 3.07 -3.45
N ASN A 41 -2.34 2.89 -2.25
CA ASN A 41 -3.73 3.25 -1.95
C ASN A 41 -3.97 4.76 -2.11
N ASN A 42 -3.04 5.59 -1.63
CA ASN A 42 -3.12 7.04 -1.82
C ASN A 42 -3.07 7.43 -3.30
N VAL A 43 -2.17 6.81 -4.08
CA VAL A 43 -2.08 7.07 -5.53
C VAL A 43 -3.34 6.62 -6.26
N PHE A 44 -3.95 5.49 -5.85
CA PHE A 44 -5.19 4.99 -6.44
C PHE A 44 -6.38 5.92 -6.15
N ILE A 45 -6.54 6.38 -4.90
CA ILE A 45 -7.59 7.34 -4.53
C ILE A 45 -7.41 8.65 -5.32
N PHE A 46 -6.17 9.16 -5.39
CA PHE A 46 -5.87 10.33 -6.20
C PHE A 46 -6.23 10.11 -7.67
N ASN A 47 -5.89 8.95 -8.25
CA ASN A 47 -6.22 8.63 -9.63
C ASN A 47 -7.73 8.61 -9.88
N ILE A 48 -8.53 8.05 -8.96
CA ILE A 48 -10.00 8.05 -9.06
C ILE A 48 -10.52 9.49 -9.06
N VAL A 49 -10.11 10.30 -8.08
CA VAL A 49 -10.58 11.69 -7.95
C VAL A 49 -10.18 12.52 -9.18
N ALA A 50 -8.93 12.41 -9.63
CA ALA A 50 -8.44 13.09 -10.82
C ALA A 50 -9.20 12.65 -12.09
N SER A 51 -9.45 11.35 -12.25
CA SER A 51 -10.22 10.81 -13.39
C SER A 51 -11.65 11.36 -13.43
N PHE A 52 -12.32 11.45 -12.27
CA PHE A 52 -13.65 12.06 -12.18
C PHE A 52 -13.62 13.55 -12.49
N ALA A 53 -12.65 14.30 -11.94
CA ALA A 53 -12.51 15.73 -12.19
C ALA A 53 -12.26 16.05 -13.67
N VAL A 54 -11.37 15.28 -14.33
CA VAL A 54 -11.08 15.44 -15.76
C VAL A 54 -12.31 15.13 -16.60
N ARG A 55 -13.06 14.06 -16.29
CA ARG A 55 -14.29 13.73 -17.02
C ARG A 55 -15.36 14.82 -16.87
N ALA A 56 -15.57 15.32 -15.65
CA ALA A 56 -16.52 16.41 -15.40
C ALA A 56 -16.13 17.69 -16.16
N GLY A 57 -14.83 18.03 -16.18
CA GLY A 57 -14.31 19.17 -16.93
C GLY A 57 -14.49 19.02 -18.44
N LEU A 58 -14.26 17.82 -18.99
CA LEU A 58 -14.48 17.54 -20.41
C LEU A 58 -15.95 17.62 -20.82
N THR A 59 -16.89 17.15 -19.98
CA THR A 59 -18.32 17.26 -20.25
C THR A 59 -18.80 18.71 -20.27
N GLY A 60 -18.18 19.59 -19.48
CA GLY A 60 -18.47 21.02 -19.46
C GLY A 60 -17.77 21.83 -20.56
N ALA A 61 -16.76 21.25 -21.23
CA ALA A 61 -15.97 21.94 -22.23
C ALA A 61 -16.63 21.85 -23.62
N LYS A 62 -16.77 22.99 -24.30
CA LYS A 62 -17.17 23.03 -25.71
C LYS A 62 -15.96 22.73 -26.60
N ILE A 63 -15.64 21.45 -26.74
CA ILE A 63 -14.54 20.97 -27.60
C ILE A 63 -15.10 20.66 -28.99
N GLY A 64 -14.48 21.18 -30.04
CA GLY A 64 -14.83 20.84 -31.42
C GLY A 64 -14.52 19.37 -31.74
N GLU A 65 -15.30 18.75 -32.63
CA GLU A 65 -15.13 17.34 -33.02
C GLU A 65 -13.74 17.04 -33.60
N ASP A 66 -13.10 18.04 -34.22
CA ASP A 66 -11.75 17.98 -34.76
C ASP A 66 -10.67 17.92 -33.67
N GLN A 67 -10.95 18.46 -32.48
CA GLN A 67 -10.01 18.53 -31.37
C GLN A 67 -10.20 17.41 -30.34
N ILE A 68 -11.34 16.70 -30.37
CA ILE A 68 -11.69 15.72 -29.33
C ILE A 68 -10.66 14.57 -29.24
N TRP A 69 -10.17 14.09 -30.38
CA TRP A 69 -9.20 13.01 -30.44
C TRP A 69 -7.81 13.44 -29.95
N LEU A 70 -7.40 14.67 -30.26
CA LEU A 70 -6.14 15.24 -29.77
C LEU A 70 -6.18 15.44 -28.25
N VAL A 71 -7.28 15.97 -27.73
CA VAL A 71 -7.48 16.17 -26.29
C VAL A 71 -7.53 14.83 -25.55
N LEU A 72 -8.27 13.85 -26.06
CA LEU A 72 -8.33 12.51 -25.48
C LEU A 72 -6.96 11.83 -25.49
N GLY A 73 -6.24 11.87 -26.62
CA GLY A 73 -4.90 11.30 -26.73
C GLY A 73 -3.91 11.94 -25.76
N ALA A 74 -3.91 13.27 -25.66
CA ALA A 74 -3.07 14.01 -24.72
C ALA A 74 -3.40 13.68 -23.26
N LEU A 75 -4.67 13.55 -22.91
CA LEU A 75 -5.10 13.19 -21.56
C LEU A 75 -4.70 11.75 -21.20
N VAL A 76 -4.93 10.80 -22.11
CA VAL A 76 -4.50 9.40 -21.90
C VAL A 76 -2.99 9.35 -21.66
N LEU A 77 -2.21 10.01 -22.51
CA LEU A 77 -0.75 10.06 -22.35
C LEU A 77 -0.34 10.70 -21.02
N ALA A 78 -0.97 11.83 -20.64
CA ALA A 78 -0.72 12.50 -19.37
C ALA A 78 -1.04 11.59 -18.17
N PHE A 79 -2.15 10.86 -18.18
CA PHE A 79 -2.51 9.89 -17.14
C PHE A 79 -1.49 8.76 -17.04
N VAL A 80 -1.10 8.16 -18.17
CA VAL A 80 -0.11 7.07 -18.20
C VAL A 80 1.22 7.53 -17.57
N VAL A 81 1.71 8.70 -17.95
CA VAL A 81 2.97 9.26 -17.44
C VAL A 81 2.84 9.64 -15.96
N ALA A 82 1.79 10.38 -15.58
CA ALA A 82 1.60 10.84 -14.21
C ALA A 82 1.43 9.68 -13.23
N ILE A 83 0.58 8.70 -13.56
CA ILE A 83 0.33 7.54 -12.70
C ILE A 83 1.52 6.58 -12.72
N GLY A 84 2.17 6.37 -13.88
CA GLY A 84 3.41 5.59 -13.95
C GLY A 84 4.48 6.14 -13.02
N PHE A 85 4.67 7.46 -13.00
CA PHE A 85 5.62 8.11 -12.10
C PHE A 85 5.18 8.05 -10.62
N ALA A 86 3.91 8.32 -10.34
CA ALA A 86 3.37 8.31 -8.98
C ALA A 86 3.40 6.91 -8.33
N THR A 87 3.17 5.85 -9.11
CA THR A 87 3.19 4.46 -8.64
C THR A 87 4.59 3.88 -8.53
N TYR A 88 5.60 4.49 -9.17
CA TYR A 88 6.96 3.96 -9.20
C TYR A 88 7.58 3.76 -7.81
N LYS A 89 7.55 4.80 -6.96
CA LYS A 89 8.10 4.71 -5.60
C LYS A 89 7.38 3.64 -4.76
N PRO A 90 6.03 3.60 -4.68
CA PRO A 90 5.32 2.51 -4.02
C PRO A 90 5.67 1.12 -4.58
N ASN A 91 5.72 0.97 -5.90
CA ASN A 91 6.03 -0.30 -6.55
C ASN A 91 7.46 -0.77 -6.29
N GLN A 92 8.43 0.15 -6.22
CA GLN A 92 9.79 -0.18 -5.79
C GLN A 92 9.82 -0.73 -4.36
N LYS A 93 9.05 -0.13 -3.44
CA LYS A 93 8.99 -0.62 -2.06
C LYS A 93 8.34 -2.00 -1.95
N ILE A 94 7.27 -2.25 -2.73
CA ILE A 94 6.64 -3.57 -2.82
C ILE A 94 7.63 -4.59 -3.43
N ALA A 95 8.30 -4.23 -4.52
CA ALA A 95 9.29 -5.08 -5.19
C ALA A 95 10.45 -5.46 -4.25
N PHE A 96 10.96 -4.51 -3.47
CA PHE A 96 11.99 -4.78 -2.47
C PHE A 96 11.50 -5.76 -1.40
N GLY A 97 10.29 -5.54 -0.88
CA GLY A 97 9.66 -6.40 0.12
C GLY A 97 9.40 -7.84 -0.37
N CYS A 98 9.02 -7.99 -1.64
CA CYS A 98 8.74 -9.27 -2.30
C CYS A 98 9.99 -9.92 -2.93
N ASN A 99 11.18 -9.32 -2.83
CA ASN A 99 12.42 -9.76 -3.49
C ASN A 99 12.29 -9.90 -5.03
N TRP A 100 11.60 -8.96 -5.66
CA TRP A 100 11.50 -8.91 -7.12
C TRP A 100 12.78 -8.37 -7.77
N SER A 101 12.97 -8.68 -9.06
CA SER A 101 14.08 -8.13 -9.85
C SER A 101 13.97 -6.60 -9.99
N SER A 102 15.11 -5.95 -10.21
CA SER A 102 15.18 -4.48 -10.35
C SER A 102 14.34 -3.92 -11.51
N SER A 103 14.01 -4.74 -12.51
CA SER A 103 13.16 -4.36 -13.64
C SER A 103 11.65 -4.51 -13.37
N ALA A 104 11.25 -5.38 -12.43
CA ALA A 104 9.85 -5.61 -12.10
C ALA A 104 9.07 -4.35 -11.65
N PRO A 105 9.60 -3.45 -10.81
CA PRO A 105 8.84 -2.24 -10.42
C PRO A 105 8.63 -1.28 -11.58
N ILE A 106 9.55 -1.23 -12.56
CA ILE A 106 9.40 -0.40 -13.77
C ILE A 106 8.23 -0.92 -14.60
N VAL A 107 8.24 -2.24 -14.89
CA VAL A 107 7.18 -2.89 -15.67
C VAL A 107 5.83 -2.78 -14.97
N ALA A 108 5.77 -3.01 -13.65
CA ALA A 108 4.55 -2.86 -12.87
C ALA A 108 3.98 -1.43 -12.92
N SER A 109 4.85 -0.42 -12.88
CA SER A 109 4.43 0.99 -12.93
C SER A 109 3.94 1.40 -14.32
N LEU A 110 4.59 0.91 -15.38
CA LEU A 110 4.14 1.11 -16.75
C LEU A 110 2.77 0.46 -16.99
N LEU A 111 2.61 -0.80 -16.56
CA LEU A 111 1.34 -1.51 -16.65
C LEU A 111 0.25 -0.83 -15.83
N MET A 112 0.55 -0.31 -14.64
CA MET A 112 -0.40 0.49 -13.86
C MET A 112 -0.78 1.80 -14.57
N GLY A 113 0.18 2.49 -15.19
CA GLY A 113 -0.09 3.70 -15.99
C GLY A 113 -1.04 3.41 -17.15
N ILE A 114 -0.76 2.37 -17.94
CA ILE A 114 -1.62 1.95 -19.06
C ILE A 114 -3.01 1.56 -18.56
N ASN A 115 -3.08 0.79 -17.47
CA ASN A 115 -4.33 0.35 -16.88
C ASN A 115 -5.14 1.50 -16.26
N SER A 116 -4.47 2.58 -15.83
CA SER A 116 -5.10 3.80 -15.33
C SER A 116 -5.98 4.46 -16.38
N ALA A 117 -5.53 4.49 -17.63
CA ALA A 117 -6.27 5.08 -18.73
C ALA A 117 -7.52 4.27 -19.11
N VAL A 118 -7.48 2.94 -18.96
CA VAL A 118 -8.57 2.04 -19.37
C VAL A 118 -9.64 1.88 -18.29
N CYS A 119 -9.25 1.67 -17.02
CA CYS A 119 -10.19 1.33 -15.95
C CYS A 119 -9.91 2.06 -14.63
N CYS A 120 -9.33 3.26 -14.69
CA CYS A 120 -8.86 3.99 -13.51
C CYS A 120 -7.82 3.18 -12.69
N GLY A 121 -7.21 2.16 -13.29
CA GLY A 121 -6.11 1.39 -12.71
C GLY A 121 -6.54 0.39 -11.64
N ILE A 122 -7.85 0.09 -11.54
CA ILE A 122 -8.38 -0.76 -10.47
C ILE A 122 -7.82 -2.19 -10.49
N ILE A 123 -7.63 -2.77 -11.68
CA ILE A 123 -7.09 -4.13 -11.83
C ILE A 123 -5.62 -4.16 -11.39
N GLY A 124 -4.80 -3.22 -11.87
CA GLY A 124 -3.37 -3.13 -11.53
C GLY A 124 -3.17 -2.85 -10.05
N TYR A 125 -4.01 -1.99 -9.48
CA TYR A 125 -4.06 -1.75 -8.04
C TYR A 125 -4.38 -3.03 -7.27
N ALA A 126 -5.46 -3.74 -7.62
CA ALA A 126 -5.87 -4.97 -6.94
C ALA A 126 -4.77 -6.05 -6.98
N VAL A 127 -4.08 -6.22 -8.10
CA VAL A 127 -2.98 -7.18 -8.26
C VAL A 127 -1.80 -6.81 -7.36
N MET A 128 -1.33 -5.55 -7.38
CA MET A 128 -0.21 -5.12 -6.54
C MET A 128 -0.54 -5.18 -5.05
N GLN A 129 -1.76 -4.81 -4.68
CA GLN A 129 -2.28 -4.94 -3.31
C GLN A 129 -2.32 -6.42 -2.88
N HIS A 130 -2.74 -7.32 -3.78
CA HIS A 130 -2.78 -8.75 -3.50
C HIS A 130 -1.38 -9.32 -3.23
N PHE A 131 -0.39 -9.01 -4.06
CA PHE A 131 1.00 -9.44 -3.83
C PHE A 131 1.54 -8.92 -2.50
N ALA A 132 1.35 -7.64 -2.21
CA ALA A 132 1.80 -7.04 -0.96
C ALA A 132 1.11 -7.68 0.26
N MET A 133 -0.20 -7.97 0.19
CA MET A 133 -0.93 -8.64 1.27
C MET A 133 -0.48 -10.09 1.47
N GLN A 134 -0.32 -10.86 0.39
CA GLN A 134 0.17 -12.23 0.49
C GLN A 134 1.55 -12.27 1.14
N GLU A 135 2.44 -11.34 0.76
CA GLU A 135 3.77 -11.27 1.32
C GLU A 135 3.73 -10.85 2.80
N MET A 136 2.96 -9.80 3.16
CA MET A 136 2.78 -9.37 4.55
C MET A 136 2.15 -10.46 5.43
N LYS A 137 1.27 -11.31 4.90
CA LYS A 137 0.69 -12.45 5.63
C LYS A 137 1.76 -13.44 6.09
N LYS A 138 2.86 -13.62 5.33
CA LYS A 138 3.99 -14.47 5.73
C LYS A 138 4.75 -13.92 6.94
N TYR A 139 4.67 -12.62 7.19
CA TYR A 139 5.19 -11.96 8.39
C TYR A 139 4.24 -12.04 9.59
N GLY A 140 3.11 -12.77 9.47
CA GLY A 140 2.11 -12.89 10.53
C GLY A 140 1.11 -11.73 10.61
N VAL A 141 1.08 -10.84 9.61
CA VAL A 141 0.10 -9.75 9.59
C VAL A 141 -1.33 -10.32 9.41
N PRO A 142 -2.30 -9.97 10.27
CA PRO A 142 -3.69 -10.38 10.09
C PRO A 142 -4.27 -9.76 8.82
N THR A 143 -4.69 -10.60 7.89
CA THR A 143 -5.51 -10.17 6.76
C THR A 143 -6.98 -10.39 7.14
N GLY A 144 -7.67 -9.33 7.58
CA GLY A 144 -9.12 -9.35 7.82
C GLY A 144 -9.94 -9.11 6.55
N PHE A 145 -11.27 -9.22 6.64
CA PHE A 145 -12.22 -8.95 5.54
C PHE A 145 -12.22 -7.48 5.09
N PHE A 146 -11.88 -6.56 6.01
CA PHE A 146 -11.61 -5.16 5.74
C PHE A 146 -10.09 -4.97 5.72
N SER A 147 -9.59 -4.26 4.70
CA SER A 147 -8.20 -3.85 4.43
C SER A 147 -7.25 -3.75 5.64
N LEU A 148 -5.96 -3.98 5.40
CA LEU A 148 -4.92 -3.91 6.43
C LEU A 148 -4.93 -2.57 7.16
N LYS A 149 -4.93 -2.60 8.50
CA LYS A 149 -4.77 -1.40 9.33
C LYS A 149 -3.29 -1.08 9.49
N LYS A 150 -2.87 0.12 9.07
CA LYS A 150 -1.47 0.57 9.17
C LYS A 150 -0.90 0.47 10.59
N SER A 151 -1.72 0.74 11.61
CA SER A 151 -1.32 0.63 13.02
C SER A 151 -0.90 -0.79 13.41
N VAL A 152 -1.63 -1.80 12.95
CA VAL A 152 -1.35 -3.22 13.26
C VAL A 152 -0.07 -3.67 12.58
N VAL A 153 0.12 -3.32 11.31
CA VAL A 153 1.36 -3.64 10.58
C VAL A 153 2.58 -2.98 11.24
N ASN A 154 2.44 -1.72 11.66
CA ASN A 154 3.50 -0.99 12.34
C ASN A 154 3.88 -1.58 13.71
N GLN A 155 2.90 -2.11 14.46
CA GLN A 155 3.18 -2.82 15.71
C GLN A 155 4.02 -4.08 15.44
N ILE A 156 3.63 -4.88 14.46
CA ILE A 156 4.38 -6.09 14.07
C ILE A 156 5.80 -5.72 13.61
N ILE A 157 5.98 -4.63 12.86
CA ILE A 157 7.30 -4.11 12.48
C ILE A 157 8.12 -3.74 13.73
N ALA A 158 7.51 -3.05 14.70
CA ALA A 158 8.20 -2.62 15.92
C ALA A 158 8.64 -3.81 16.77
N ASP A 159 7.76 -4.79 16.99
CA ASP A 159 8.06 -6.02 17.71
C ASP A 159 9.21 -6.79 17.03
N ARG A 160 9.18 -6.84 15.71
CA ARG A 160 10.21 -7.53 14.92
C ARG A 160 11.56 -6.84 14.98
N ARG A 161 11.60 -5.50 14.92
CA ARG A 161 12.83 -4.73 15.16
C ARG A 161 13.35 -4.90 16.58
N ALA A 162 12.48 -5.08 17.57
CA ALA A 162 12.89 -5.34 18.94
C ALA A 162 13.52 -6.75 19.08
N LEU A 163 12.96 -7.75 18.38
CA LEU A 163 13.54 -9.09 18.30
C LEU A 163 14.87 -9.12 17.54
N GLU A 164 14.99 -8.39 16.43
CA GLU A 164 16.23 -8.28 15.63
C GLU A 164 17.37 -7.58 16.39
N ARG A 165 17.04 -6.68 17.32
CA ARG A 165 18.04 -6.03 18.18
C ARG A 165 18.53 -6.90 19.34
N GLY A 166 17.91 -8.05 19.59
CA GLY A 166 18.23 -8.95 20.69
C GLY A 166 17.92 -8.36 22.08
N PRO A 167 17.86 -9.19 23.14
CA PRO A 167 17.83 -8.69 24.50
C PRO A 167 19.16 -7.98 24.81
N LEU A 168 19.10 -6.71 25.17
CA LEU A 168 20.26 -5.89 25.50
C LEU A 168 20.93 -6.25 26.85
N PHE A 169 20.53 -7.33 27.52
CA PHE A 169 21.16 -7.83 28.75
C PHE A 169 20.90 -9.34 28.91
N PRO A 170 21.92 -10.21 29.00
CA PRO A 170 21.81 -11.36 29.88
C PRO A 170 21.85 -10.84 31.33
N PRO A 171 20.94 -11.25 32.24
CA PRO A 171 21.32 -11.27 33.64
C PRO A 171 22.51 -12.23 33.74
N SER A 172 23.69 -11.65 33.99
CA SER A 172 24.89 -12.36 34.39
C SER A 172 24.57 -13.24 35.59
N ALA A 173 24.84 -14.54 35.44
CA ALA A 173 25.06 -15.58 36.46
C ALA A 173 24.21 -15.55 37.74
#